data_AF-A0A7V2AIM0-F1
#
_entry.id   AF-A0A7V2AIM0-F1
#
_cell.length_a   1.000
_cell.length_b   1.000
_cell.length_c   1.000
_cell.angle_alpha   90.00
_cell.angle_beta   90.00
_cell.angle_gamma   90.00
#
_symmetry.space_group_name_H-M   'P 1'
#
loop_
_entity.id
_entity.type
_entity.pdbx_description
1 polymer ?
#
loop_
_entity_poly.entity_id
_entity_poly.type
_entity_poly.pdbx_seq_one_letter_code
_entity_poly.pdbx_strand_id
1 'polypeptide(L)'
;MTEERELLKLAQEKLQQLQEENEHLSTSFFELMDAQKAEAEQMVQLTEQLWAVESALAESKEKALEQMGLMKSKIESVSAYVQDTLVAADKNASSMELAARVYELGQMTDLEEIDQKIAEFNDNLEMTTKL
;
A
#
# COMPACT_ATOMS: atom_id res chain seq x y z
N MET A 1 -10.89 72.18 30.44
CA MET A 1 -12.35 71.99 30.23
C MET A 1 -12.70 71.48 28.83
N THR A 2 -12.39 72.16 27.72
CA THR A 2 -12.71 71.68 26.35
C THR A 2 -11.72 70.62 25.84
N GLU A 3 -10.41 70.84 25.97
CA GLU A 3 -9.38 69.87 25.52
C GLU A 3 -9.41 68.54 26.30
N GLU A 4 -9.62 68.57 27.63
CA GLU A 4 -9.75 67.35 28.43
C GLU A 4 -10.96 66.51 28.02
N ARG A 5 -12.07 67.15 27.60
CA ARG A 5 -13.25 66.45 27.11
C ARG A 5 -12.99 65.79 25.76
N GLU A 6 -12.27 66.46 24.87
CA GLU A 6 -11.88 65.88 23.57
C GLU A 6 -10.92 64.71 23.76
N LEU A 7 -9.93 64.84 24.64
CA LEU A 7 -9.02 63.75 25.01
C LEU A 7 -9.75 62.55 25.63
N LEU A 8 -10.70 62.78 26.53
CA LEU A 8 -11.52 61.71 27.14
C LEU A 8 -12.37 60.99 26.09
N LYS A 9 -12.94 61.73 25.14
CA LYS A 9 -13.74 61.16 24.05
C LYS A 9 -12.86 60.32 23.11
N LEU A 10 -11.68 60.82 22.76
CA LEU A 10 -10.70 60.10 21.93
C LEU A 10 -10.21 58.82 22.63
N ALA A 11 -9.98 58.88 23.95
CA ALA A 11 -9.60 57.72 24.74
C ALA A 11 -10.74 56.69 24.82
N GLN A 12 -12.00 57.13 24.95
CA GLN A 12 -13.17 56.23 24.90
C GLN A 12 -13.31 55.54 23.54
N GLU A 13 -13.19 56.28 22.44
CA GLU A 13 -13.26 55.70 21.09
C GLU A 13 -12.14 54.66 20.89
N LYS A 14 -10.93 54.94 21.39
CA LYS A 14 -9.81 54.02 21.28
C LYS A 14 -9.94 52.78 22.19
N LEU A 15 -10.49 52.94 23.38
CA LEU A 15 -10.81 51.82 24.26
C LEU A 15 -11.87 50.91 23.65
N GLN A 16 -12.88 51.50 23.01
CA GLN A 16 -13.92 50.75 22.32
C GLN A 16 -13.36 49.99 21.12
N GLN A 17 -12.52 50.63 20.30
CA GLN A 17 -11.80 49.95 19.21
C GLN A 17 -10.95 48.78 19.71
N LEU A 18 -10.18 48.99 20.78
CA LEU A 18 -9.35 47.93 21.34
C LEU A 18 -10.19 46.76 21.92
N GLN A 19 -11.38 47.03 22.46
CA GLN A 19 -12.29 45.96 22.89
C GLN A 19 -12.83 45.17 21.70
N GLU A 20 -13.31 45.87 20.66
CA GLU A 20 -13.82 45.24 19.45
C GLU A 20 -12.74 44.42 18.74
N GLU A 21 -11.51 44.94 18.65
CA GLU A 21 -10.35 44.21 18.12
C GLU A 21 -10.01 42.98 18.97
N ASN A 22 -10.07 43.08 20.30
CA ASN A 22 -9.76 41.94 21.18
C ASN A 22 -10.81 40.83 21.07
N GLU A 23 -12.10 41.19 21.01
CA GLU A 23 -13.19 40.23 20.80
C GLU A 23 -13.09 39.55 19.44
N HIS A 24 -12.78 40.31 18.38
CA HIS A 24 -12.54 39.76 17.06
C HIS A 24 -11.34 38.80 17.06
N LEU A 25 -10.22 39.21 17.65
CA LEU A 25 -9.01 38.39 17.70
C LEU A 25 -9.22 37.09 18.47
N SER A 26 -9.93 37.17 19.59
CA SER A 26 -10.31 36.01 20.41
C SER A 26 -11.16 35.03 19.60
N THR A 27 -12.16 35.53 18.88
CA THR A 27 -13.03 34.72 18.02
C THR A 27 -12.22 34.03 16.91
N SER A 28 -11.40 34.79 16.17
CA SER A 28 -10.53 34.23 15.12
C SER A 28 -9.53 33.21 15.67
N PHE A 29 -9.01 33.41 16.89
CA PHE A 29 -8.12 32.45 17.52
C PHE A 29 -8.82 31.12 17.82
N PHE A 30 -10.06 31.14 18.33
CA PHE A 30 -10.83 29.91 18.55
C PHE A 30 -11.15 29.19 17.24
N GLU A 31 -11.55 29.92 16.20
CA GLU A 31 -11.79 29.33 14.88
C GLU A 31 -10.53 28.66 14.30
N LEU A 32 -9.36 29.30 14.46
CA LEU A 32 -8.08 28.72 14.04
C LEU A 32 -7.70 27.48 14.86
N MET A 33 -7.94 27.49 16.17
CA MET A 33 -7.69 26.34 17.05
C MET A 33 -8.58 25.15 16.67
N ASP A 34 -9.84 25.39 16.36
CA ASP A 34 -10.77 24.35 15.92
C ASP A 34 -10.37 23.79 14.56
N ALA A 35 -9.96 24.66 13.62
CA ALA A 35 -9.42 24.23 12.32
C ALA A 35 -8.15 23.39 12.47
N GLN A 36 -7.20 23.83 13.30
CA GLN A 36 -5.95 23.11 13.55
C GLN A 36 -6.21 21.75 14.20
N LYS A 37 -7.20 21.66 15.10
CA LYS A 37 -7.61 20.39 15.69
C LYS A 37 -8.16 19.44 14.62
N ALA A 38 -9.03 19.93 13.74
CA ALA A 38 -9.57 19.11 12.65
C ALA A 38 -8.47 18.65 11.68
N GLU A 39 -7.51 19.51 11.35
CA GLU A 39 -6.35 19.14 10.54
C GLU A 39 -5.47 18.08 11.20
N ALA A 40 -5.25 18.19 12.52
CA ALA A 40 -4.49 17.19 13.27
C ALA A 40 -5.19 15.82 13.28
N GLU A 41 -6.52 15.80 13.45
CA GLU A 41 -7.32 14.57 13.38
C GLU A 41 -7.23 13.93 11.97
N GLN A 42 -7.29 14.74 10.90
CA GLN A 42 -7.11 14.27 9.53
C GLN A 42 -5.70 13.72 9.28
N MET A 43 -4.66 14.37 9.81
CA MET A 43 -3.29 13.89 9.69
C MET A 43 -3.09 12.53 10.36
N VAL A 44 -3.72 12.29 11.52
CA VAL A 44 -3.69 10.98 12.19
C VAL A 44 -4.32 9.91 11.30
N GLN A 45 -5.51 10.18 10.75
CA GLN A 45 -6.21 9.24 9.86
C GLN A 45 -5.39 8.92 8.60
N LEU A 46 -4.79 9.93 7.96
CA LEU A 46 -3.92 9.72 6.80
C LEU A 46 -2.69 8.88 7.14
N THR A 47 -2.13 9.06 8.34
CA THR A 47 -0.98 8.27 8.80
C THR A 47 -1.36 6.81 9.02
N GLU A 48 -2.53 6.54 9.59
CA GLU A 48 -3.07 5.18 9.75
C GLU A 48 -3.31 4.50 8.39
N GLN A 49 -3.88 5.24 7.42
CA GLN A 49 -4.08 4.73 6.06
C GLN A 49 -2.76 4.43 5.35
N LEU A 50 -1.76 5.31 5.47
CA LEU A 50 -0.43 5.06 4.93
C LEU A 50 0.19 3.80 5.54
N TRP A 51 0.05 3.60 6.84
CA TRP A 51 0.57 2.40 7.51
C TRP A 51 -0.13 1.12 7.04
N ALA A 52 -1.45 1.17 6.82
CA ALA A 52 -2.20 0.05 6.26
C ALA A 52 -1.72 -0.30 4.84
N VAL A 53 -1.47 0.70 3.99
CA VAL A 53 -0.93 0.53 2.63
C VAL A 53 0.49 -0.03 2.66
N GLU A 54 1.37 0.49 3.52
CA GLU A 54 2.73 -0.02 3.68
C GLU A 54 2.74 -1.48 4.13
N SER A 55 1.85 -1.84 5.06
CA SER A 55 1.71 -3.22 5.54
C SER A 55 1.22 -4.16 4.44
N ALA A 56 0.20 -3.75 3.67
CA ALA A 56 -0.31 -4.52 2.54
C ALA A 56 0.75 -4.69 1.44
N LEU A 57 1.56 -3.66 1.16
CA LEU A 57 2.65 -3.72 0.20
C LEU A 57 3.77 -4.67 0.67
N ALA A 58 4.11 -4.63 1.96
CA ALA A 58 5.09 -5.54 2.54
C ALA A 58 4.64 -7.00 2.42
N GLU A 59 3.37 -7.29 2.74
CA GLU A 59 2.79 -8.63 2.60
C GLU A 59 2.74 -9.08 1.13
N SER A 60 2.36 -8.19 0.21
CA SER A 60 2.37 -8.46 -1.23
C SER A 60 3.77 -8.82 -1.73
N LYS A 61 4.80 -8.08 -1.29
CA LYS A 61 6.19 -8.36 -1.63
C LYS A 61 6.65 -9.72 -1.09
N GLU A 62 6.29 -10.07 0.14
CA GLU A 62 6.64 -11.35 0.73
C GLU A 62 5.98 -12.52 -0.03
N LYS A 63 4.68 -12.40 -0.34
CA LYS A 63 3.96 -13.38 -1.17
C LYS A 63 4.57 -13.52 -2.56
N ALA A 64 4.96 -12.42 -3.20
CA ALA A 64 5.61 -12.45 -4.51
C ALA A 64 6.98 -13.17 -4.44
N LEU A 65 7.77 -12.93 -3.40
CA LEU A 65 9.05 -13.62 -3.19
C LEU A 65 8.85 -15.12 -2.92
N GLU A 66 7.83 -15.49 -2.15
CA GLU A 66 7.46 -16.88 -1.90
C GLU A 66 7.07 -17.59 -3.20
N GLN A 67 6.21 -16.98 -4.02
CA GLN A 67 5.81 -17.51 -5.32
C GLN A 67 7.02 -17.65 -6.26
N MET A 68 7.92 -16.68 -6.29
CA MET A 68 9.17 -16.78 -7.07
C MET A 68 10.06 -17.93 -6.56
N GLY A 69 10.12 -18.16 -5.26
CA GLY A 69 10.85 -19.29 -4.66
C GLY A 69 10.26 -20.64 -5.08
N LEU A 70 8.94 -20.78 -5.05
CA LEU A 70 8.22 -21.97 -5.51
C LEU A 70 8.44 -22.21 -7.01
N MET A 71 8.37 -21.15 -7.82
CA MET A 71 8.59 -21.22 -9.26
C MET A 71 10.03 -21.63 -9.58
N LYS A 72 11.02 -21.09 -8.87
CA LYS A 72 12.43 -21.50 -9.00
C LYS A 72 12.61 -22.99 -8.67
N SER A 73 12.04 -23.47 -7.57
CA SER A 73 12.10 -24.89 -7.19
C SER A 73 11.46 -25.80 -8.24
N LYS A 74 10.28 -25.43 -8.77
CA LYS A 74 9.64 -26.16 -9.87
C LYS A 74 10.54 -26.21 -11.11
N ILE A 75 11.14 -25.08 -11.51
CA ILE A 75 12.06 -25.03 -12.66
C ILE A 75 13.28 -25.94 -12.44
N GLU A 76 13.86 -25.95 -11.24
CA GLU A 76 14.99 -26.82 -10.90
C GLU A 76 14.60 -28.31 -11.01
N SER A 77 13.42 -28.70 -10.50
CA SER A 77 12.92 -30.08 -10.62
C SER A 77 12.66 -30.51 -12.06
N VAL A 78 12.06 -29.63 -12.88
CA VAL A 78 11.81 -29.89 -14.30
C VAL A 78 13.15 -30.02 -15.04
N SER A 79 14.09 -29.11 -14.78
CA SER A 79 15.43 -29.14 -15.40
C SER A 79 16.18 -30.44 -15.06
N ALA A 80 16.14 -30.88 -13.81
CA ALA A 80 16.76 -32.13 -13.39
C ALA A 80 16.11 -33.33 -14.10
N TYR A 81 14.78 -33.37 -14.17
CA TYR A 81 14.05 -34.45 -14.83
C TYR A 81 14.28 -34.48 -16.36
N VAL A 82 14.37 -33.32 -17.00
CA VAL A 82 14.76 -33.20 -18.42
C VAL A 82 16.16 -33.78 -18.63
N GLN A 83 17.12 -33.43 -17.76
CA GLN A 83 18.48 -33.94 -17.84
C GLN A 83 18.53 -35.46 -17.67
N ASP A 84 17.79 -36.01 -16.71
CA ASP A 84 17.67 -37.47 -16.52
C ASP A 84 17.06 -38.17 -17.73
N THR A 85 16.07 -37.53 -18.37
CA THR A 85 15.44 -38.05 -19.58
C THR A 85 16.42 -38.06 -20.77
N LEU A 86 17.25 -37.02 -20.92
CA LEU A 86 18.30 -36.97 -21.93
C LEU A 86 19.38 -38.04 -21.70
N VAL A 87 19.78 -38.26 -20.44
CA VAL A 87 20.72 -39.33 -20.08
C VAL A 87 20.13 -40.72 -20.37
N ALA A 88 18.83 -40.92 -20.13
CA ALA A 88 18.16 -42.17 -20.47
C ALA A 88 18.14 -42.40 -22.00
N ALA A 89 17.88 -41.36 -22.79
CA ALA A 89 17.92 -41.42 -24.25
C ALA A 89 19.32 -41.80 -24.77
N ASP A 90 20.37 -41.18 -24.21
CA ASP A 90 21.77 -41.49 -24.54
C ASP A 90 22.16 -42.95 -24.22
N LYS A 91 21.56 -43.52 -23.18
CA LYS A 91 21.73 -44.93 -22.79
C LYS A 91 20.88 -45.92 -23.58
N ASN A 92 20.31 -45.52 -24.73
CA ASN A 92 19.42 -46.34 -25.55
C ASN A 92 18.15 -46.81 -24.81
N ALA A 93 17.55 -45.97 -23.96
CA ALA A 93 16.23 -46.25 -23.43
C ALA A 93 15.21 -46.47 -24.57
N SER A 94 14.22 -47.33 -24.33
CA SER A 94 13.22 -47.63 -25.35
C SER A 94 12.35 -46.40 -25.68
N SER A 95 11.82 -46.33 -26.90
CA SER A 95 10.92 -45.24 -27.31
C SER A 95 9.69 -45.11 -26.40
N MET A 96 9.21 -46.23 -25.85
CA MET A 96 8.09 -46.26 -24.90
C MET A 96 8.47 -45.67 -23.54
N GLU A 97 9.69 -45.92 -23.06
CA GLU A 97 10.20 -45.35 -21.82
C GLU A 97 10.44 -43.84 -21.94
N LEU A 98 10.97 -43.40 -23.09
CA LEU A 98 11.14 -41.97 -23.36
C LEU A 98 9.78 -41.25 -23.49
N ALA A 99 8.79 -41.89 -24.13
CA ALA A 99 7.44 -41.34 -24.23
C ALA A 99 6.77 -41.18 -22.85
N ALA A 100 6.96 -42.14 -21.93
CA ALA A 100 6.47 -42.05 -20.56
C ALA A 100 7.14 -40.90 -19.79
N ARG A 101 8.46 -40.75 -19.90
CA ARG A 101 9.21 -39.65 -19.26
C ARG A 101 8.82 -38.26 -19.80
N VAL A 102 8.61 -38.14 -21.11
CA VAL A 102 8.13 -36.89 -21.73
C VAL A 102 6.70 -36.57 -21.30
N TYR A 103 5.85 -37.58 -21.13
CA TYR A 103 4.50 -37.40 -20.61
C TYR A 103 4.51 -36.93 -19.13
N GLU A 104 5.36 -37.52 -18.30
CA GLU A 104 5.55 -37.09 -16.90
C GLU A 104 6.10 -35.65 -16.81
N LEU A 105 7.00 -35.25 -17.71
CA LEU A 105 7.42 -33.84 -17.84
C LEU A 105 6.24 -32.92 -18.09
N GLY A 106 5.33 -33.31 -18.99
CA GLY A 106 4.11 -32.54 -19.29
C GLY A 106 3.25 -32.29 -18.04
N GLN A 107 3.10 -33.31 -17.18
CA GLN A 107 2.36 -33.17 -15.93
C GLN A 107 3.11 -32.35 -14.87
N MET A 108 4.44 -32.43 -14.83
CA MET A 108 5.25 -31.59 -13.93
C MET A 108 5.22 -30.11 -14.31
N THR A 109 5.02 -29.82 -15.61
CA THR A 109 4.92 -28.47 -16.16
C THR A 109 3.49 -27.93 -16.20
N ASP A 110 2.50 -28.61 -15.63
CA ASP A 110 1.11 -28.12 -15.66
C ASP A 110 1.05 -26.76 -14.93
N LEU A 111 0.94 -25.71 -15.75
CA LEU A 111 1.00 -24.30 -15.38
C LEU A 111 -0.31 -23.81 -14.75
N GLU A 112 -1.35 -24.65 -14.73
CA GLU A 112 -2.68 -24.34 -14.20
C GLU A 112 -2.62 -23.84 -12.75
N GLU A 113 -1.76 -24.42 -11.92
CA GLU A 113 -1.62 -24.02 -10.51
C GLU A 113 -0.90 -22.67 -10.35
N ILE A 114 -0.02 -22.30 -11.30
CA ILE A 114 0.66 -21.01 -11.31
C ILE A 114 -0.28 -19.93 -11.86
N ASP A 115 -1.00 -20.20 -12.94
CA ASP A 115 -2.00 -19.30 -13.50
C ASP A 115 -3.14 -19.04 -12.51
N GLN A 116 -3.58 -20.06 -11.76
CA GLN A 116 -4.58 -19.92 -10.71
C GLN A 116 -4.08 -19.05 -9.54
N LYS A 117 -2.82 -19.22 -9.11
CA LYS A 117 -2.23 -18.37 -8.06
C LYS A 117 -1.93 -16.94 -8.50
N ILE A 118 -1.63 -16.73 -9.78
CA ILE A 118 -1.51 -15.38 -10.37
C ILE A 118 -2.89 -14.72 -10.45
N ALA A 119 -3.94 -15.45 -10.81
CA ALA A 119 -5.32 -14.97 -10.80
C ALA A 119 -5.77 -14.56 -9.38
N GLU A 120 -5.53 -15.41 -8.37
CA GLU A 120 -5.83 -15.10 -6.96
C GLU A 120 -5.04 -13.89 -6.43
N PHE A 121 -3.80 -13.68 -6.90
CA PHE A 121 -3.00 -12.52 -6.54
C PHE A 121 -3.55 -11.23 -7.15
N ASN A 122 -3.96 -11.27 -8.42
CA ASN A 122 -4.57 -10.13 -9.12
C ASN A 122 -5.94 -9.76 -8.53
N ASP A 123 -6.76 -10.75 -8.16
CA ASP A 123 -8.06 -10.52 -7.52
C ASP A 123 -7.91 -9.85 -6.13
N ASN A 124 -6.89 -10.23 -5.35
CA ASN A 124 -6.59 -9.59 -4.07
C ASN A 124 -6.06 -8.16 -4.21
N LEU A 125 -5.34 -7.86 -5.29
CA LEU A 125 -4.89 -6.50 -5.62
C LEU A 125 -6.06 -5.59 -6.05
N GLU A 126 -7.07 -6.13 -6.75
CA GLU A 126 -8.28 -5.37 -7.11
C GLU A 126 -9.18 -5.07 -5.90
N MET A 127 -9.25 -5.96 -4.90
CA MET A 127 -10.01 -5.67 -3.67
C MET A 127 -9.38 -4.56 -2.83
N THR A 128 -8.05 -4.48 -2.79
CA THR A 128 -7.32 -3.48 -2.00
C THR A 128 -7.28 -2.09 -2.65
N THR A 129 -7.58 -1.98 -3.95
CA THR A 129 -7.68 -0.71 -4.67
C THR A 129 -9.09 -0.10 -4.69
N LYS A 130 -10.10 -0.81 -4.18
CA LYS A 130 -11.51 -0.36 -4.09
C LYS A 130 -11.93 0.16 -2.71
N LEU A 131 -11.03 0.15 -1.72
CA LEU A 131 -11.19 0.81 -0.40
C LEU A 131 -10.49 2.17 -0.42
#